data_AF-A0A2Z5X3X9-F1
#
_entry.id   AF-A0A2Z5X3X9-F1
#
_cell.length_a   1.000
_cell.length_b   1.000
_cell.length_c   1.000
_cell.angle_alpha   90.00
_cell.angle_beta   90.00
_cell.angle_gamma   90.00
#
_symmetry.space_group_name_H-M   'P 1'
#
loop_
_entity.id
_entity.type
_entity.pdbx_description
1 polymer ?
#
loop_
_entity_poly.entity_id
_entity_poly.type
_entity_poly.pdbx_seq_one_letter_code
_entity_poly.pdbx_strand_id
1 'polypeptide(L)' 'MLKTVQGIYKNGQISLAEVPQGIRESNVFVTFLENKISTWSDLILQHQGFADSIDFESYRDELLPPQEITL' A
#
# COMPACT_ATOMS: atom_id res chain seq x y z
N MET A 1 1.26 -17.04 16.82
CA MET A 1 0.50 -15.79 16.55
C MET A 1 1.47 -14.75 16.03
N LEU A 2 1.16 -14.11 14.90
CA LEU A 2 2.02 -13.08 14.31
C LEU A 2 1.95 -11.80 15.14
N LYS A 3 3.08 -11.12 15.31
CA LYS A 3 3.15 -9.80 15.95
C LYS A 3 3.70 -8.79 14.95
N THR A 4 3.04 -7.64 14.87
CA THR A 4 3.45 -6.53 13.99
C THR A 4 3.98 -5.41 14.85
N VAL A 5 5.17 -4.91 14.50
CA VAL A 5 5.82 -3.79 15.17
C VAL A 5 6.19 -2.76 14.12
N GLN A 6 5.95 -1.48 14.41
CA GLN A 6 6.37 -0.40 13.53
C GLN A 6 7.89 -0.21 13.58
N GLY A 7 8.49 0.07 12.44
CA GLY A 7 9.90 0.42 12.36
C GLY A 7 10.17 1.44 11.25
N ILE A 8 11.33 2.09 11.32
CA ILE A 8 11.83 3.03 10.32
C ILE A 8 13.08 2.46 9.68
N TYR A 9 13.10 2.41 8.35
CA TYR A 9 14.29 2.11 7.58
C TYR A 9 15.08 3.37 7.25
N LYS A 10 16.40 3.35 7.50
CA LYS A 10 17.32 4.42 7.10
C LYS A 10 18.72 3.83 6.87
N ASN A 11 19.28 4.05 5.68
CA ASN A 11 20.66 3.69 5.32
C ASN A 11 21.04 2.24 5.64
N GLY A 12 20.20 1.27 5.27
CA GLY A 12 20.47 -0.15 5.52
C GLY A 12 20.16 -0.64 6.93
N GLN A 13 19.70 0.24 7.83
CA GLN A 13 19.32 -0.11 9.20
C GLN A 13 17.81 0.06 9.42
N ILE A 14 17.21 -0.86 10.18
CA ILE A 14 15.82 -0.80 10.61
C ILE A 14 15.81 -0.54 12.11
N SER A 15 15.21 0.57 12.53
CA SER A 15 14.97 0.88 13.93
C SER A 15 13.52 0.57 14.27
N LEU A 16 13.29 -0.41 15.15
CA LEU A 16 11.96 -0.76 15.63
C LEU A 16 11.53 0.22 16.73
N ALA A 17 10.24 0.58 16.75
CA ALA A 17 9.67 1.45 17.79
C ALA A 17 9.62 0.74 19.16
N GLU A 18 9.52 -0.59 19.15
CA GLU A 18 9.49 -1.41 20.35
C GLU A 18 10.07 -2.81 20.08
N VAL A 19 10.40 -3.53 21.14
CA VAL A 19 10.79 -4.95 21.05
C VAL A 19 9.55 -5.80 21.29
N PRO A 20 9.18 -6.72 20.38
CA PRO A 20 8.00 -7.56 20.56
C PRO A 20 8.20 -8.48 21.77
N GLN A 21 7.35 -8.31 22.79
CA GLN A 21 7.43 -9.12 24.02
C GLN A 21 7.20 -10.61 23.75
N GLY A 22 7.99 -11.45 24.42
CA GLY A 22 7.87 -12.91 24.35
C GLY A 22 8.46 -13.55 23.10
N ILE A 23 9.17 -12.79 22.25
CA ILE A 23 9.91 -13.31 21.11
C ILE A 23 11.41 -13.21 21.44
N ARG A 24 12.07 -14.37 21.56
CA ARG A 24 13.52 -14.45 21.76
C ARG A 24 14.29 -14.52 20.45
N GLU A 25 13.79 -15.31 19.50
CA GLU A 25 14.34 -15.50 18.17
C GLU A 25 13.19 -15.81 17.20
N SER A 26 13.21 -15.21 16.01
CA SER A 26 12.22 -15.45 14.96
C SER A 26 12.78 -15.00 13.61
N ASN A 27 12.37 -15.68 12.54
CA ASN A 27 12.58 -15.20 11.18
C ASN A 27 11.73 -13.94 10.92
N VAL A 28 12.29 -12.98 10.20
CA VAL A 28 11.63 -11.71 9.82
C VAL A 28 11.77 -11.51 8.32
N PHE A 29 10.66 -11.18 7.65
CA PHE A 29 10.64 -10.80 6.24
C PHE A 29 10.37 -9.30 6.14
N VAL A 30 11.19 -8.59 5.37
CA VAL A 30 11.06 -7.14 5.16
C VAL A 30 10.87 -6.88 3.67
N THR A 31 9.75 -6.25 3.33
CA THR A 31 9.44 -5.85 1.95
C THR A 31 9.49 -4.33 1.87
N PHE A 32 10.29 -3.79 0.95
CA PHE A 32 10.37 -2.36 0.69
C PHE A 32 9.45 -2.00 -0.46
N LEU A 33 8.65 -0.96 -0.27
CA LEU A 33 8.00 -0.29 -1.39
C LEU A 33 9.05 0.63 -2.01
N GLU A 34 9.50 0.29 -3.21
CA GLU A 34 10.29 1.22 -4.00
C GLU A 34 9.47 2.48 -4.20
N ASN A 35 9.98 3.60 -3.70
CA ASN A 35 9.47 4.88 -4.13
C ASN A 35 9.97 5.04 -5.57
N LYS A 36 9.20 4.50 -6.52
CA LYS A 36 9.29 4.95 -7.89
C LYS A 36 8.94 6.42 -7.78
N ILE A 37 9.95 7.28 -7.70
CA ILE A 37 9.80 8.64 -8.21
C ILE A 37 9.23 8.38 -9.57
N SER A 38 7.95 8.68 -9.74
CA SER A 38 7.38 8.79 -11.06
C SER A 38 8.13 9.97 -11.64
N THR A 39 9.32 9.71 -12.18
CA THR A 39 9.69 10.31 -13.43
C THR A 39 8.58 9.83 -14.35
N TRP A 40 7.44 10.53 -14.28
CA TRP A 40 6.47 10.56 -15.34
C TRP A 40 7.37 10.71 -16.55
N SER A 41 7.44 9.66 -17.36
CA SER A 41 8.26 9.70 -18.56
C SER A 41 7.94 11.02 -19.24
N ASP A 42 8.92 11.68 -19.84
CA ASP A 42 8.64 12.96 -20.51
C ASP A 42 7.45 12.84 -21.47
N LEU A 43 7.17 11.63 -21.97
CA LEU A 43 5.93 11.25 -22.66
C LEU A 43 4.63 11.64 -21.93
N ILE A 44 4.50 11.43 -20.62
CA ILE A 44 3.29 11.78 -19.84
C ILE A 44 3.27 13.28 -19.50
N LEU A 45 4.42 13.91 -19.28
CA LEU A 45 4.51 15.37 -19.05
C LEU A 45 4.36 16.20 -20.33
N GLN A 46 4.66 15.64 -21.50
CA GLN A 46 4.51 16.25 -22.82
C GLN A 46 3.09 16.16 -23.38
N HIS A 47 2.17 15.43 -22.73
CA HIS A 47 0.76 15.52 -23.04
C HIS A 47 0.24 16.87 -22.53
N GLN A 48 0.45 17.93 -23.33
CA GLN A 48 -0.39 19.11 -23.27
C GLN A 48 -1.84 18.63 -23.43
N GLY A 49 -2.68 18.97 -22.46
CA GLY A 49 -3.97 18.35 -22.19
C GLY A 49 -4.75 17.97 -23.45
N PHE A 50 -4.93 16.66 -23.63
CA PHE A 50 -6.14 16.19 -24.28
C PHE A 50 -7.26 16.33 -23.26
N ALA A 51 -8.22 17.18 -23.59
CA ALA A 51 -9.50 17.28 -22.88
C ALA A 51 -10.39 16.08 -23.19
N ASP A 52 -9.85 14.86 -23.14
CA ASP A 52 -10.68 13.71 -22.90
C ASP A 52 -10.70 13.58 -21.38
N SER A 53 -11.85 13.92 -20.80
CA SER A 53 -12.14 13.58 -19.41
C SER A 53 -11.78 12.12 -19.25
N ILE A 54 -10.78 11.83 -18.42
CA ILE A 54 -10.67 10.50 -17.84
C ILE A 54 -11.92 10.40 -16.97
N ASP A 55 -13.00 9.93 -17.57
CA ASP A 55 -14.16 9.46 -16.84
C ASP A 55 -13.63 8.24 -16.10
N PHE A 56 -13.20 8.45 -14.87
CA PHE A 56 -13.08 7.37 -13.92
C PHE A 56 -14.50 6.84 -13.74
N GLU A 57 -14.90 5.89 -14.59
CA GLU A 57 -16.02 5.02 -14.31
C GLU A 57 -15.66 4.32 -13.00
N SER A 58 -16.12 4.91 -11.89
CA SER A 58 -16.00 4.31 -10.60
C SER A 58 -16.80 3.02 -10.69
N TYR A 59 -16.11 1.89 -10.82
CA TYR A 59 -16.66 0.55 -10.58
C TYR A 59 -17.05 0.37 -9.10
N ARG A 60 -17.66 1.40 -8.50
CA ARG A 60 -18.61 1.30 -7.41
C ARG A 60 -19.91 0.80 -8.04
N ASP A 61 -19.87 -0.39 -8.64
CA ASP A 61 -21.06 -1.19 -8.74
C ASP A 61 -21.58 -1.32 -7.31
N GLU A 62 -22.77 -0.77 -7.09
CA GLU A 62 -23.47 -0.76 -5.82
C GLU A 62 -23.42 -2.17 -5.25
N LEU A 63 -22.61 -2.37 -4.22
CA LEU A 63 -22.58 -3.64 -3.51
C LEU A 63 -24.00 -3.87 -3.00
N LEU A 64 -24.73 -4.79 -3.64
CA LEU A 64 -26.04 -5.21 -3.17
C LEU A 64 -25.87 -5.58 -1.69
N PRO A 65 -26.70 -5.04 -0.79
CA PRO A 65 -26.61 -5.41 0.61
C PRO A 65 -26.73 -6.94 0.71
N PRO A 66 -25.93 -7.60 1.56
CA PRO A 66 -26.02 -9.04 1.72
C PRO A 66 -27.45 -9.42 2.07
N GLN A 67 -28.02 -10.41 1.37
CA GLN A 67 -29.36 -10.88 1.66
C GLN A 67 -29.38 -11.48 3.07
N GLU A 68 -30.08 -10.83 3.99
CA GLU A 68 -30.29 -11.36 5.33
C GLU A 68 -31.17 -12.61 5.22
N ILE A 69 -30.61 -13.76 5.58
CA ILE A 69 -31.37 -15.01 5.69
C ILE A 69 -32.10 -14.97 7.02
N THR A 70 -33.41 -14.76 7.01
CA THR A 70 -34.25 -14.96 8.19
C THR A 70 -34.39 -16.45 8.47
N LEU A 71 -33.88 -16.90 9.61
CA LEU A 71 -34.04 -18.25 10.16
C LEU A 71 -35.38 -18.40 10.88
#